data_AF-A0A2M8C9B3-F1
#
_entry.id   AF-A0A2M8C9B3-F1
#
_cell.length_a   1.000
_cell.length_b   1.000
_cell.length_c   1.000
_cell.angle_alpha   90.00
_cell.angle_beta   90.00
_cell.angle_gamma   90.00
#
_symmetry.space_group_name_H-M   'P 1'
#
loop_
_entity.id
_entity.type
_entity.pdbx_description
1 polymer ?
#
loop_
_entity_poly.entity_id
_entity_poly.type
_entity_poly.pdbx_seq_one_letter_code
_entity_poly.pdbx_strand_id
1 'polypeptide(L)'
;KQFAKYVYYLCTGENLEAEDKINEAEFYVGEYSKQAIYLVYKQDYETLARLALNLTLAEKIKEQQPGKKRIVYAPSCFLDEEYLTDNQFEYVGIPYNLFQRR
;
A
#
# COMPACT_ATOMS: atom_id res chain seq x y z
N LYS A 1 2.93 3.32 11.59
CA LYS A 1 3.15 4.73 11.15
C LYS A 1 4.53 5.04 10.53
N GLN A 2 5.68 4.73 11.15
CA GLN A 2 7.01 5.08 10.56
C GLN A 2 7.23 4.50 9.15
N PHE A 3 6.82 3.25 8.92
CA PHE A 3 6.97 2.61 7.62
C PHE A 3 6.08 3.26 6.54
N ALA A 4 4.86 3.65 6.91
CA ALA A 4 3.97 4.41 6.02
C ALA A 4 4.59 5.73 5.56
N LYS A 5 5.27 6.48 6.46
CA LYS A 5 6.03 7.68 6.07
C LYS A 5 7.16 7.36 5.10
N TYR A 6 7.91 6.30 5.38
CA TYR A 6 9.03 5.90 4.53
C TYR A 6 8.56 5.51 3.12
N VAL A 7 7.51 4.71 3.03
CA VAL A 7 6.88 4.32 1.76
C VAL A 7 6.34 5.55 1.03
N TYR A 8 5.68 6.46 1.73
CA TYR A 8 5.23 7.72 1.13
C TYR A 8 6.40 8.51 0.56
N TYR A 9 7.47 8.71 1.33
CA TYR A 9 8.68 9.39 0.89
C TYR A 9 9.33 8.71 -0.33
N LEU A 10 9.35 7.39 -0.39
CA LEU A 10 9.83 6.66 -1.56
C LEU A 10 8.99 6.91 -2.81
N CYS A 11 7.67 7.07 -2.67
CA CYS A 11 6.80 7.39 -3.80
C CYS A 11 6.88 8.86 -4.23
N THR A 12 6.97 9.79 -3.28
CA THR A 12 6.74 11.22 -3.53
C THR A 12 8.02 12.05 -3.50
N GLY A 13 9.08 11.55 -2.86
CA GLY A 13 10.28 12.34 -2.52
C GLY A 13 10.05 13.35 -1.40
N GLU A 14 8.84 13.43 -0.85
CA GLU A 14 8.45 14.40 0.18
C GLU A 14 8.06 13.71 1.49
N ASN A 15 8.28 14.39 2.60
CA ASN A 15 7.83 13.88 3.89
C ASN A 15 6.31 14.01 3.98
N LEU A 16 5.67 12.97 4.50
CA LEU A 16 4.24 13.02 4.78
C LEU A 16 3.99 14.03 5.93
N GLU A 17 3.52 15.23 5.58
CA GLU A 17 3.21 16.28 6.58
C GLU A 17 1.97 15.94 7.42
N ALA A 18 1.05 15.15 6.86
CA ALA A 18 -0.23 14.82 7.48
C ALA A 18 -0.26 13.37 7.98
N GLU A 19 0.47 13.08 9.06
CA GLU A 19 0.42 11.77 9.74
C GLU A 19 -0.98 11.34 10.16
N ASP A 20 -1.86 12.30 10.47
CA ASP A 20 -3.23 12.05 10.88
C ASP A 20 -4.10 11.46 9.77
N LYS A 21 -3.65 11.55 8.50
CA LYS A 21 -4.34 10.94 7.36
C LYS A 21 -3.97 9.46 7.16
N ILE A 22 -2.94 8.95 7.83
CA ILE A 22 -2.58 7.53 7.76
C ILE A 22 -3.67 6.72 8.47
N ASN A 23 -4.30 5.80 7.74
CA ASN A 23 -5.25 4.85 8.30
C ASN A 23 -4.70 3.42 8.21
N GLU A 24 -4.12 2.96 9.33
CA GLU A 24 -3.52 1.62 9.43
C GLU A 24 -4.57 0.48 9.37
N ALA A 25 -5.84 0.76 9.70
CA ALA A 25 -6.91 -0.23 9.58
C ALA A 25 -7.29 -0.49 8.13
N GLU A 26 -7.23 0.55 7.30
CA GLU A 26 -7.56 0.52 5.87
C GLU A 26 -6.32 0.36 4.97
N PHE A 27 -5.13 0.23 5.57
CA PHE A 27 -3.84 0.21 4.87
C PHE A 27 -3.57 1.47 4.03
N TYR A 28 -4.26 2.57 4.31
CA TYR A 28 -4.11 3.81 3.57
C TYR A 28 -3.00 4.67 4.18
N VAL A 29 -2.06 5.10 3.34
CA VAL A 29 -0.94 5.96 3.77
C VAL A 29 -1.26 7.41 3.49
N GLY A 30 -1.69 7.70 2.26
CA GLY A 30 -1.92 9.05 1.79
C GLY A 30 -2.05 9.10 0.28
N GLU A 31 -2.20 10.30 -0.24
CA GLU A 31 -2.25 10.56 -1.67
C GLU A 31 -1.16 11.54 -2.08
N TYR A 32 -0.76 11.45 -3.33
CA TYR A 32 0.14 12.39 -3.96
C TYR A 32 -0.27 12.62 -5.41
N SER A 33 -0.56 13.88 -5.75
CA SER A 33 -1.02 14.27 -7.08
C SER A 33 -2.25 13.48 -7.56
N LYS A 34 -2.06 12.48 -8.45
CA LYS A 34 -3.12 11.61 -8.99
C LYS A 34 -3.00 10.15 -8.54
N GLN A 35 -2.19 9.91 -7.51
CA GLN A 35 -1.85 8.58 -7.03
C GLN A 35 -2.25 8.45 -5.56
N ALA A 36 -2.85 7.33 -5.20
CA ALA A 36 -3.15 6.95 -3.82
C ALA A 36 -2.18 5.85 -3.40
N ILE A 37 -1.58 5.99 -2.23
CA ILE A 37 -0.54 5.09 -1.72
C ILE A 37 -1.13 4.26 -0.58
N TYR A 38 -1.00 2.95 -0.71
CA TYR A 38 -1.49 1.95 0.23
C TYR A 38 -0.33 1.07 0.69
N LEU A 39 -0.34 0.71 1.97
CA LEU A 39 0.66 -0.12 2.62
C LEU A 39 -0.01 -1.27 3.37
N VAL A 40 -0.07 -2.41 2.71
CA VAL A 40 -0.61 -3.67 3.24
C VAL A 40 0.47 -4.37 4.05
N TYR A 41 0.71 -3.85 5.25
CA TYR A 41 1.76 -4.35 6.13
C TYR A 41 1.34 -4.29 7.60
N LYS A 42 1.68 -5.32 8.37
CA LYS A 42 1.59 -5.34 9.83
C LYS A 42 2.88 -5.88 10.41
N GLN A 43 3.28 -5.39 11.59
CA GLN A 43 4.49 -5.86 12.29
C GLN A 43 4.40 -7.31 12.79
N ASP A 44 3.20 -7.90 12.78
CA ASP A 44 2.97 -9.28 13.20
C ASP A 44 3.33 -10.27 12.09
N TYR A 45 4.30 -11.15 12.35
CA TYR A 45 4.87 -12.05 11.34
C TYR A 45 3.86 -13.08 10.82
N GLU A 46 3.01 -13.63 11.69
CA GLU A 46 1.95 -14.57 11.30
C GLU A 46 0.93 -13.91 10.37
N THR A 47 0.57 -12.65 10.67
CA THR A 47 -0.33 -11.88 9.83
C THR A 47 0.34 -11.48 8.52
N LEU A 48 1.63 -11.10 8.54
CA LEU A 48 2.39 -10.70 7.36
C LEU A 48 2.39 -11.78 6.29
N ALA A 49 2.61 -13.05 6.69
CA ALA A 49 2.59 -14.19 5.79
C ALA A 49 1.22 -14.40 5.09
N ARG A 50 0.14 -13.90 5.70
CA ARG A 50 -1.23 -13.99 5.17
C ARG A 50 -1.69 -12.71 4.48
N LEU A 51 -0.98 -11.60 4.65
CA LEU A 51 -1.28 -10.36 3.96
C LEU A 51 -0.88 -10.47 2.49
N ALA A 52 -1.75 -10.04 1.61
CA ALA A 52 -1.50 -9.96 0.19
C ALA A 52 -2.47 -8.96 -0.43
N LEU A 53 -2.08 -8.39 -1.56
CA LEU A 53 -3.01 -7.71 -2.44
C LEU A 53 -3.89 -8.76 -3.13
N ASN A 54 -5.14 -8.87 -2.69
CA ASN A 54 -6.15 -9.75 -3.24
C ASN A 54 -7.30 -8.95 -3.88
N LEU A 55 -8.20 -9.65 -4.57
CA LEU A 55 -9.32 -9.02 -5.28
C LEU A 55 -10.23 -8.22 -4.34
N THR A 56 -10.55 -8.76 -3.16
CA THR A 56 -11.39 -8.08 -2.17
C THR A 56 -10.77 -6.76 -1.72
N LEU A 57 -9.47 -6.74 -1.48
CA LEU A 57 -8.75 -5.54 -1.06
C LEU A 57 -8.64 -4.54 -2.23
N ALA A 58 -8.35 -5.01 -3.43
CA ALA A 58 -8.27 -4.15 -4.61
C ALA A 58 -9.62 -3.49 -4.93
N GLU A 59 -10.72 -4.22 -4.92
CA GLU A 59 -12.05 -3.64 -5.13
C GLU A 59 -12.37 -2.61 -4.04
N LYS A 60 -12.08 -2.89 -2.77
CA LYS A 60 -12.25 -1.93 -1.67
C LYS A 60 -11.43 -0.64 -1.89
N ILE A 61 -10.16 -0.76 -2.28
CA ILE A 61 -9.29 0.39 -2.58
C ILE A 61 -9.83 1.18 -3.79
N LYS A 62 -10.33 0.47 -4.80
CA LYS A 62 -10.90 1.05 -6.01
C LYS A 62 -12.17 1.85 -5.72
N GLU A 63 -13.03 1.35 -4.84
CA GLU A 63 -14.22 2.06 -4.34
C GLU A 63 -13.87 3.31 -3.52
N GLN A 64 -12.80 3.25 -2.72
CA GLN A 64 -12.35 4.40 -1.93
C GLN A 64 -11.76 5.53 -2.78
N GLN A 65 -11.10 5.20 -3.89
CA GLN A 65 -10.37 6.16 -4.72
C GLN A 65 -10.69 5.97 -6.20
N PRO A 66 -11.93 6.23 -6.65
CA PRO A 66 -12.30 6.08 -8.05
C PRO A 66 -11.47 7.03 -8.95
N GLY A 67 -10.94 6.50 -10.05
CA GLY A 67 -10.23 7.28 -11.08
C GLY A 67 -8.81 7.75 -10.72
N LYS A 68 -8.23 7.25 -9.63
CA LYS A 68 -6.82 7.49 -9.28
C LYS A 68 -5.99 6.24 -9.50
N LYS A 69 -4.70 6.43 -9.82
CA LYS A 69 -3.73 5.32 -9.81
C LYS A 69 -3.49 4.90 -8.37
N ARG A 70 -3.51 3.61 -8.06
CA ARG A 70 -3.34 3.10 -6.69
C ARG A 70 -2.05 2.31 -6.58
N ILE A 71 -1.09 2.84 -5.85
CA ILE A 71 0.18 2.16 -5.59
C ILE A 71 0.01 1.38 -4.30
N VAL A 72 0.11 0.06 -4.39
CA VAL A 72 -0.10 -0.85 -3.27
C VAL A 72 1.18 -1.57 -2.96
N TYR A 73 1.70 -1.27 -1.78
CA TYR A 73 2.84 -1.93 -1.19
C TYR A 73 2.36 -3.12 -0.36
N ALA A 74 2.70 -4.33 -0.78
CA ALA A 74 2.26 -5.55 -0.10
C ALA A 74 3.37 -6.62 -0.17
N PRO A 75 3.39 -7.59 0.76
CA PRO A 75 4.40 -8.64 0.72
C PRO A 75 4.17 -9.65 -0.42
N SER A 76 2.91 -9.80 -0.84
CA SER A 76 2.47 -10.69 -1.91
C SER A 76 1.35 -10.04 -2.73
N CYS A 77 1.22 -10.43 -4.00
CA CYS A 77 0.12 -10.07 -4.88
C CYS A 77 -0.51 -11.34 -5.45
N PHE A 78 -1.84 -11.46 -5.34
CA PHE A 78 -2.63 -12.55 -5.92
C PHE A 78 -3.43 -12.13 -7.16
N LEU A 79 -3.16 -10.92 -7.67
CA LEU A 79 -3.79 -10.38 -8.86
C LEU A 79 -2.84 -10.46 -10.05
N ASP A 80 -3.40 -10.78 -11.20
CA ASP A 80 -2.68 -10.81 -12.45
C ASP A 80 -2.43 -9.40 -13.01
N GLU A 81 -1.42 -9.28 -13.86
CA GLU A 81 -0.96 -8.01 -14.43
C GLU A 81 -2.04 -7.29 -15.26
N GLU A 82 -2.90 -8.04 -15.95
CA GLU A 82 -4.05 -7.51 -16.70
C GLU A 82 -5.01 -6.77 -15.76
N TYR A 83 -5.40 -7.41 -14.65
CA TYR A 83 -6.28 -6.78 -13.66
C TYR A 83 -5.63 -5.52 -13.06
N LEU A 84 -4.34 -5.59 -12.73
CA LEU A 84 -3.63 -4.44 -12.17
C LEU A 84 -3.62 -3.27 -13.17
N THR A 85 -3.31 -3.54 -14.44
CA THR A 85 -3.23 -2.53 -15.50
C THR A 85 -4.59 -1.90 -15.78
N ASP A 86 -5.63 -2.72 -15.98
CA ASP A 86 -6.99 -2.26 -16.29
C ASP A 86 -7.60 -1.41 -15.18
N ASN A 87 -7.24 -1.71 -13.92
CA ASN A 87 -7.75 -1.00 -12.75
C ASN A 87 -6.77 0.06 -12.22
N GLN A 88 -5.70 0.39 -12.96
CA GLN A 88 -4.69 1.39 -12.58
C GLN A 88 -4.04 1.13 -11.22
N PHE A 89 -3.81 -0.14 -10.89
CA PHE A 89 -3.04 -0.56 -9.73
C PHE A 89 -1.57 -0.74 -10.09
N GLU A 90 -0.70 -0.33 -9.18
CA GLU A 90 0.73 -0.59 -9.23
C GLU A 90 1.12 -1.36 -7.98
N TYR A 91 1.54 -2.61 -8.16
CA TYR A 91 1.98 -3.45 -7.06
C TYR A 91 3.47 -3.26 -6.82
N VAL A 92 3.85 -3.02 -5.56
CA VAL A 92 5.25 -2.98 -5.12
C VAL A 92 5.46 -4.03 -4.03
N GLY A 93 6.26 -5.05 -4.34
CA GLY A 93 6.58 -6.12 -3.41
C GLY A 93 7.48 -5.63 -2.28
N ILE A 94 7.05 -5.85 -1.02
CA ILE A 94 7.87 -5.58 0.17
C ILE A 94 8.43 -6.89 0.73
N PRO A 95 9.76 -7.04 0.82
CA PRO A 95 10.37 -8.13 1.56
C PRO A 95 9.94 -8.16 3.04
N TYR A 96 9.59 -9.34 3.54
CA TYR A 96 9.24 -9.59 4.95
C TYR A 96 10.29 -9.07 5.97
N ASN A 97 11.56 -8.96 5.56
CA ASN A 97 12.69 -8.58 6.42
C ASN A 97 12.96 -7.06 6.47
N LEU A 98 12.11 -6.21 5.87
CA LEU A 98 12.45 -4.79 5.71
C LEU A 98 12.60 -4.01 7.03
N PHE A 99 12.03 -4.49 8.13
CA PHE A 99 12.12 -3.84 9.45
C PHE A 99 12.38 -4.86 10.57
N GLN A 100 13.52 -5.56 10.53
CA GLN A 100 14.19 -5.96 11.76
C GLN A 100 15.09 -4.80 12.21
N ARG A 101 14.55 -3.85 13.01
CA ARG A 101 15.45 -3.07 13.87
C ARG A 101 15.98 -4.02 14.94
N ARG A 102 17.24 -4.44 14.80
CA ARG A 102 18.04 -4.82 15.96
C ARG A 102 18.35 -3.59 16.78
#